data_AF-A0A921G9D2-F1
#
_entry.id   AF-A0A921G9D2-F1
#
_cell.length_a   1.000
_cell.length_b   1.000
_cell.length_c   1.000
_cell.angle_alpha   90.00
_cell.angle_beta   90.00
_cell.angle_gamma   90.00
#
_symmetry.space_group_name_H-M   'P 1'
#
loop_
_entity.id
_entity.type
_entity.pdbx_description
1 polymer ?
#
loop_
_entity_poly.entity_id
_entity_poly.type
_entity_poly.pdbx_seq_one_letter_code
_entity_poly.pdbx_strand_id
1 'polypeptide(L)'
;VIQGLLLLLYGGIALIIRNMLGGTGIAAMSGEVTGQLNELLQMVKDTGVFGLLLQGLPIIVVLFILSFIAYAIVAGVLASMTTSIEDFQQLQTPIMLIIMVGYYLAIMAVQFDGSLFIEIASYVPMLSFLVSPVLFMLGQITIWQMLIATIIMALFTWFIFHYGLRIYKVGILNYSSSKLWKKMFKSLKQK
;
A
#
# COMPACT_ATOMS: atom_id res chain seq x y z
N VAL A 1 63.54 1.22 17.18
CA VAL A 1 63.97 2.13 16.07
C VAL A 1 63.75 1.50 14.71
N ILE A 2 64.30 0.30 14.42
CA ILE A 2 64.18 -0.38 13.11
C ILE A 2 62.74 -0.67 12.67
N GLN A 3 61.85 -1.10 13.57
CA GLN A 3 60.45 -1.35 13.22
C GLN A 3 59.67 -0.08 12.88
N GLY A 4 60.00 1.05 13.51
CA GLY A 4 59.41 2.36 13.17
C GLY A 4 59.86 2.86 11.80
N LEU A 5 61.12 2.60 11.45
CA LEU A 5 61.67 2.93 10.12
C LEU A 5 60.98 2.11 9.02
N LEU A 6 60.76 0.82 9.26
CA LEU A 6 60.05 -0.06 8.31
C LEU A 6 58.60 0.40 8.09
N LEU A 7 57.90 0.84 9.15
CA LEU A 7 56.51 1.30 9.04
C LEU A 7 56.41 2.59 8.20
N LEU A 8 57.35 3.53 8.37
CA LEU A 8 57.44 4.72 7.53
C LEU A 8 57.75 4.38 6.07
N LEU A 9 58.62 3.40 5.84
CA LEU A 9 59.00 2.96 4.51
C LEU A 9 57.82 2.27 3.78
N TYR A 10 57.12 1.36 4.46
CA TYR A 10 55.90 0.74 3.92
C TYR A 10 54.77 1.76 3.70
N GLY A 11 54.59 2.73 4.61
CA GLY A 11 53.63 3.81 4.44
C GLY A 11 53.93 4.70 3.23
N GLY A 12 55.21 5.01 3.00
CA GLY A 12 55.67 5.75 1.83
C GLY A 12 55.44 4.99 0.52
N ILE A 13 55.79 3.71 0.49
CA ILE A 13 55.54 2.84 -0.68
C ILE A 13 54.03 2.75 -0.97
N ALA A 14 53.19 2.61 0.05
CA ALA A 14 51.73 2.56 -0.11
C ALA A 14 51.16 3.88 -0.70
N LEU A 15 51.68 5.04 -0.29
CA LEU A 15 51.29 6.33 -0.86
C LEU A 15 51.74 6.50 -2.32
N ILE A 16 52.94 6.02 -2.65
CA ILE A 16 53.44 6.05 -4.03
C ILE A 16 52.62 5.10 -4.92
N ILE A 17 52.37 3.86 -4.47
CA ILE A 17 51.50 2.92 -5.16
C ILE A 17 50.10 3.52 -5.34
N ARG A 18 49.53 4.16 -4.31
CA ARG A 18 48.24 4.87 -4.42
C ARG A 18 48.28 5.99 -5.46
N ASN A 19 49.37 6.73 -5.59
CA ASN A 19 49.48 7.81 -6.56
C ASN A 19 49.74 7.28 -7.99
N MET A 20 50.43 6.14 -8.12
CA MET A 20 50.74 5.50 -9.41
C MET A 20 49.64 4.59 -9.96
N LEU A 21 48.89 3.87 -9.11
CA LEU A 21 47.63 3.21 -9.50
C LEU A 21 46.49 4.22 -9.72
N GLY A 22 46.76 5.51 -9.47
CA GLY A 22 45.81 6.58 -9.52
C GLY A 22 45.14 6.80 -8.17
N GLY A 23 45.25 8.03 -7.66
CA GLY A 23 44.27 8.59 -6.72
C GLY A 23 42.83 8.60 -7.28
N THR A 24 42.68 8.11 -8.51
CA THR A 24 41.49 7.83 -9.29
C THR A 24 41.05 6.36 -9.24
N GLY A 25 41.72 5.39 -8.63
CA GLY A 25 41.23 3.99 -8.64
C GLY A 25 39.86 3.83 -7.97
N ILE A 26 39.69 4.38 -6.77
CA ILE A 26 38.40 4.42 -6.06
C ILE A 26 37.57 5.63 -6.48
N ALA A 27 38.21 6.76 -6.83
CA ALA A 27 37.51 7.99 -7.21
C ALA A 27 36.97 7.97 -8.66
N ALA A 28 37.61 7.25 -9.59
CA ALA A 28 37.13 6.98 -10.94
C ALA A 28 36.18 5.78 -10.97
N MET A 29 36.36 4.77 -10.12
CA MET A 29 35.33 3.74 -9.92
C MET A 29 34.06 4.36 -9.29
N SER A 30 34.22 5.29 -8.34
CA SER A 30 33.09 6.10 -7.83
C SER A 30 32.58 7.09 -8.87
N GLY A 31 33.43 7.57 -9.79
CA GLY A 31 33.05 8.49 -10.87
C GLY A 31 32.23 7.81 -11.97
N GLU A 32 32.61 6.59 -12.36
CA GLU A 32 31.85 5.72 -13.26
C GLU A 32 30.55 5.26 -12.60
N VAL A 33 30.56 4.85 -11.33
CA VAL A 33 29.34 4.52 -10.58
C VAL A 33 28.45 5.75 -10.43
N THR A 34 29.00 6.93 -10.13
CA THR A 34 28.21 8.17 -10.03
C THR A 34 27.69 8.62 -11.39
N GLY A 35 28.44 8.39 -12.47
CA GLY A 35 28.02 8.63 -13.86
C GLY A 35 26.86 7.72 -14.25
N GLN A 36 26.99 6.42 -14.03
CA GLN A 36 25.94 5.43 -14.26
C GLN A 36 24.71 5.70 -13.38
N LEU A 37 24.87 6.07 -12.11
CA LEU A 37 23.76 6.47 -11.25
C LEU A 37 23.09 7.75 -11.76
N ASN A 38 23.84 8.73 -12.25
CA ASN A 38 23.28 9.94 -12.83
C ASN A 38 22.54 9.69 -14.14
N GLU A 39 23.05 8.80 -15.00
CA GLU A 39 22.37 8.36 -16.22
C GLU A 39 21.09 7.59 -15.89
N LEU A 40 21.12 6.66 -14.92
CA LEU A 40 19.92 5.96 -14.43
C LEU A 40 18.92 6.95 -13.81
N LEU A 41 19.38 7.92 -13.03
CA LEU A 41 18.52 8.97 -12.47
C LEU A 41 17.94 9.88 -13.55
N GLN A 42 18.68 10.21 -14.61
CA GLN A 42 18.16 10.96 -15.75
C GLN A 42 17.13 10.15 -16.53
N MET A 43 17.40 8.87 -16.81
CA MET A 43 16.44 7.97 -17.46
C MET A 43 15.13 7.82 -16.66
N VAL A 44 15.20 7.76 -15.33
CA VAL A 44 14.00 7.69 -14.47
C VAL A 44 13.28 9.05 -14.38
N LYS A 45 14.01 10.16 -14.45
CA LYS A 45 13.41 11.51 -14.52
C LYS A 45 12.68 11.73 -15.85
N ASP A 46 13.27 11.30 -16.95
CA ASP A 46 12.75 11.49 -18.31
C ASP A 46 11.54 10.59 -18.61
N THR A 47 11.41 9.45 -17.92
CA THR A 47 10.21 8.58 -18.01
C THR A 47 8.97 9.18 -17.34
N GLY A 48 9.09 10.29 -16.61
CA GLY A 48 7.94 10.98 -16.00
C GLY A 48 7.30 10.24 -14.80
N VAL A 49 7.87 9.11 -14.39
CA VAL A 49 7.38 8.27 -13.28
C VAL A 49 7.30 9.07 -11.98
N PHE A 50 8.32 9.90 -11.70
CA PHE A 50 8.31 10.77 -10.52
C PHE A 50 7.14 11.76 -10.53
N GLY A 51 6.77 12.29 -11.70
CA GLY A 51 5.63 13.21 -11.83
C GLY A 51 4.31 12.52 -11.54
N LEU A 52 4.10 11.33 -12.10
CA LEU A 52 2.91 10.50 -11.83
C LEU A 52 2.82 10.14 -10.35
N LEU A 53 3.92 9.72 -9.74
CA LEU A 53 3.98 9.41 -8.31
C LEU A 53 3.61 10.61 -7.45
N LEU A 54 4.25 11.76 -7.66
CA LEU A 54 4.00 12.97 -6.88
C LEU A 54 2.55 13.46 -7.01
N GLN A 55 1.98 13.36 -8.21
CA GLN A 55 0.60 13.77 -8.46
C GLN A 55 -0.43 12.79 -7.85
N GLY A 56 -0.17 11.48 -7.94
CA GLY A 56 -1.06 10.44 -7.44
C GLY A 56 -0.99 10.24 -5.93
N LEU A 57 0.17 10.47 -5.32
CA LEU A 57 0.43 10.17 -3.91
C LEU A 57 -0.61 10.75 -2.93
N PRO A 58 -1.03 12.02 -3.03
CA PRO A 58 -2.01 12.57 -2.09
C PRO A 58 -3.35 11.83 -2.14
N ILE A 59 -3.82 11.49 -3.35
CA ILE A 59 -5.09 10.79 -3.54
C ILE A 59 -4.98 9.35 -3.03
N ILE A 60 -3.86 8.67 -3.31
CA ILE A 60 -3.58 7.32 -2.81
C ILE A 60 -3.59 7.29 -1.28
N VAL A 61 -2.95 8.27 -0.63
CA VAL A 61 -2.93 8.38 0.84
C VAL A 61 -4.34 8.60 1.41
N VAL A 62 -5.13 9.49 0.81
CA VAL A 62 -6.51 9.73 1.24
C VAL A 62 -7.36 8.47 1.05
N LEU A 63 -7.25 7.80 -0.09
CA LEU A 63 -7.96 6.55 -0.38
C LEU A 63 -7.60 5.45 0.63
N PHE A 64 -6.30 5.34 0.97
CA PHE A 64 -5.82 4.40 1.97
C PHE A 64 -6.40 4.69 3.36
N ILE A 65 -6.38 5.95 3.81
CA ILE A 65 -6.94 6.35 5.11
C ILE A 65 -8.45 6.08 5.16
N LEU A 66 -9.19 6.46 4.13
CA LEU A 66 -10.63 6.21 4.05
C LEU A 66 -10.95 4.71 4.11
N SER A 67 -10.14 3.90 3.43
CA SER A 67 -10.30 2.45 3.43
C SER A 67 -9.96 1.84 4.77
N PHE A 68 -8.87 2.27 5.40
CA PHE A 68 -8.53 1.88 6.75
C PHE A 68 -9.66 2.18 7.74
N ILE A 69 -10.26 3.37 7.66
CA ILE A 69 -11.41 3.74 8.50
C ILE A 69 -12.60 2.80 8.24
N ALA A 70 -12.93 2.50 6.98
CA ALA A 70 -14.00 1.55 6.65
C ALA A 70 -13.76 0.17 7.27
N TYR A 71 -12.56 -0.40 7.08
CA TYR A 71 -12.17 -1.69 7.66
C TYR A 71 -12.21 -1.65 9.19
N ALA A 72 -11.75 -0.56 9.82
CA ALA A 72 -11.79 -0.39 11.27
C ALA A 72 -13.23 -0.35 11.81
N ILE A 73 -14.16 0.32 11.12
CA ILE A 73 -15.57 0.34 11.53
C ILE A 73 -16.16 -1.06 11.42
N VAL A 74 -15.94 -1.76 10.30
CA VAL A 74 -16.44 -3.13 10.12
C VAL A 74 -15.88 -4.07 11.21
N ALA A 75 -14.57 -4.03 11.43
CA ALA A 75 -13.93 -4.83 12.47
C ALA A 75 -14.44 -4.47 13.88
N GLY A 76 -14.63 -3.19 14.18
CA GLY A 76 -15.17 -2.73 15.47
C GLY A 76 -16.61 -3.18 15.71
N VAL A 77 -17.44 -3.17 14.67
CA VAL A 77 -18.80 -3.71 14.73
C VAL A 77 -18.77 -5.21 14.98
N LEU A 78 -17.97 -5.98 14.25
CA LEU A 78 -17.86 -7.42 14.44
C LEU A 78 -17.34 -7.78 15.84
N ALA A 79 -16.31 -7.07 16.32
CA ALA A 79 -15.77 -7.25 17.66
C ALA A 79 -16.82 -7.01 18.75
N SER A 80 -17.69 -6.01 18.58
CA SER A 80 -18.77 -5.72 19.53
C SER A 80 -19.84 -6.81 19.61
N MET A 81 -19.91 -7.70 18.62
CA MET A 81 -20.90 -8.77 18.52
C MET A 81 -20.36 -10.13 18.98
N THR A 82 -19.05 -10.25 19.20
CA THR A 82 -18.40 -11.50 19.60
C THR A 82 -18.10 -11.52 21.09
N THR A 83 -18.30 -12.68 21.72
CA THR A 83 -18.00 -12.90 23.13
C THR A 83 -16.67 -13.62 23.36
N SER A 84 -16.13 -14.29 22.34
CA SER A 84 -14.85 -15.00 22.38
C SER A 84 -13.92 -14.51 21.25
N ILE A 85 -12.62 -14.67 21.45
CA ILE A 85 -11.61 -14.28 20.45
C ILE A 85 -11.62 -15.23 19.24
N GLU A 86 -12.04 -16.48 19.45
CA GLU A 86 -12.20 -17.49 18.39
C GLU A 86 -13.33 -17.11 17.43
N ASP A 87 -14.47 -16.64 17.94
CA ASP A 87 -15.59 -16.16 17.11
C ASP A 87 -15.17 -14.94 16.28
N PHE A 88 -14.37 -14.05 16.86
CA PHE A 88 -13.83 -12.89 16.15
C PHE A 88 -12.90 -13.27 15.00
N GLN A 89 -12.00 -14.25 15.22
CA GLN A 89 -11.13 -14.74 14.15
C GLN A 89 -11.93 -15.37 13.01
N GLN A 90 -12.98 -16.14 13.31
CA GLN A 90 -13.85 -16.69 12.27
C GLN A 90 -14.54 -15.59 11.45
N LEU A 91 -14.99 -14.51 12.11
CA LEU A 91 -15.60 -13.35 11.44
C LEU A 91 -14.61 -12.47 10.66
N GLN A 92 -13.30 -12.60 10.87
CA GLN A 92 -12.31 -11.91 10.03
C GLN A 92 -12.12 -12.58 8.67
N THR A 93 -12.40 -13.88 8.54
CA THR A 93 -12.21 -14.63 7.29
C THR A 93 -12.84 -13.95 6.06
N PRO A 94 -14.10 -13.47 6.11
CA PRO A 94 -14.71 -12.77 4.97
C PRO A 94 -13.99 -11.46 4.61
N ILE A 95 -13.48 -10.72 5.60
CA ILE A 95 -12.72 -9.48 5.38
C ILE A 95 -11.42 -9.80 4.65
N MET A 96 -10.73 -10.85 5.10
CA MET A 96 -9.50 -11.32 4.47
C MET A 96 -9.76 -11.74 3.01
N LEU A 97 -10.87 -12.43 2.73
CA LEU A 97 -11.22 -12.81 1.36
C LEU A 97 -11.42 -11.60 0.44
N ILE A 98 -12.07 -10.54 0.92
CA ILE A 98 -12.23 -9.29 0.15
C ILE A 98 -10.85 -8.70 -0.18
N ILE A 99 -9.97 -8.59 0.82
CA ILE A 99 -8.61 -8.07 0.62
C ILE A 99 -7.83 -8.94 -0.37
N MET A 100 -7.91 -10.26 -0.24
CA MET A 100 -7.27 -11.21 -1.14
C MET A 100 -7.74 -11.03 -2.58
N VAL A 101 -9.04 -10.86 -2.81
CA VAL A 101 -9.59 -10.57 -4.14
C VAL A 101 -8.98 -9.28 -4.70
N GLY A 102 -8.93 -8.20 -3.91
CA GLY A 102 -8.32 -6.94 -4.34
C GLY A 102 -6.83 -7.09 -4.68
N TYR A 103 -6.10 -7.88 -3.88
CA TYR A 103 -4.70 -8.19 -4.12
C TYR A 103 -4.48 -8.97 -5.42
N TYR A 104 -5.26 -10.04 -5.66
CA TYR A 104 -5.16 -10.81 -6.90
C TYR A 104 -5.53 -9.97 -8.13
N LEU A 105 -6.57 -9.13 -8.04
CA LEU A 105 -6.93 -8.22 -9.12
C LEU A 105 -5.82 -7.22 -9.44
N ALA A 106 -5.15 -6.68 -8.42
CA ALA A 106 -4.02 -5.78 -8.60
C ALA A 106 -2.83 -6.46 -9.31
N ILE A 107 -2.53 -7.72 -8.98
CA ILE A 107 -1.49 -8.49 -9.69
C ILE A 107 -1.92 -8.77 -11.13
N MET A 108 -3.18 -9.19 -11.34
CA MET A 108 -3.69 -9.49 -12.66
C MET A 108 -3.78 -8.26 -13.56
N ALA A 109 -3.89 -7.05 -13.01
CA ALA A 109 -3.91 -5.79 -13.78
C ALA A 109 -2.68 -5.63 -14.70
N VAL A 110 -1.53 -6.18 -14.29
CA VAL A 110 -0.29 -6.16 -15.09
C VAL A 110 -0.37 -7.12 -16.28
N GLN A 111 -1.03 -8.27 -16.11
CA GLN A 111 -1.18 -9.28 -17.17
C GLN A 111 -2.33 -8.96 -18.12
N PHE A 112 -3.41 -8.38 -17.62
CA PHE A 112 -4.64 -8.09 -18.36
C PHE A 112 -4.80 -6.59 -18.57
N ASP A 113 -3.88 -6.03 -19.36
CA ASP A 113 -3.85 -4.61 -19.68
C ASP A 113 -5.17 -4.15 -20.34
N GLY A 114 -5.75 -3.06 -19.84
CA GLY A 114 -7.02 -2.51 -20.36
C GLY A 114 -8.28 -3.34 -20.09
N SER A 115 -8.25 -4.29 -19.15
CA SER A 115 -9.44 -5.08 -18.81
C SER A 115 -10.51 -4.26 -18.10
N LEU A 116 -11.67 -4.09 -18.76
CA LEU A 116 -12.85 -3.39 -18.20
C LEU A 116 -13.30 -3.98 -16.84
N PHE A 117 -13.13 -5.29 -16.64
CA PHE A 117 -13.51 -5.92 -15.38
C PHE A 117 -12.64 -5.43 -14.21
N ILE A 118 -11.32 -5.32 -14.42
CA ILE A 118 -10.38 -4.85 -13.40
C ILE A 118 -10.58 -3.35 -13.17
N GLU A 119 -10.84 -2.59 -14.24
CA GLU A 119 -11.17 -1.17 -14.14
C GLU A 119 -12.43 -0.95 -13.28
N ILE A 120 -13.51 -1.68 -13.52
CA ILE A 120 -14.74 -1.61 -12.70
C ILE A 120 -14.46 -1.98 -11.25
N ALA A 121 -13.69 -3.05 -11.02
CA ALA A 121 -13.32 -3.48 -9.68
C ALA A 121 -12.51 -2.42 -8.90
N SER A 122 -11.83 -1.52 -9.61
CA SER A 122 -11.06 -0.43 -9.01
C SER A 122 -11.90 0.66 -8.35
N TYR A 123 -13.19 0.75 -8.72
CA TYR A 123 -14.16 1.64 -8.09
C TYR A 123 -14.93 0.97 -6.95
N VAL A 124 -14.80 -0.35 -6.78
CA VAL A 124 -15.51 -1.08 -5.73
C VAL A 124 -14.91 -0.70 -4.37
N PRO A 125 -15.71 -0.20 -3.42
CA PRO A 125 -15.23 0.13 -2.07
C PRO A 125 -14.55 -1.07 -1.40
N MET A 126 -13.56 -0.80 -0.54
CA MET A 126 -12.69 -1.80 0.11
C MET A 126 -11.70 -2.52 -0.84
N LEU A 127 -12.01 -2.68 -2.12
CA LEU A 127 -11.05 -3.19 -3.11
C LEU A 127 -10.21 -2.06 -3.74
N SER A 128 -10.84 -0.90 -3.88
CA SER A 128 -10.29 0.27 -4.56
C SER A 128 -8.90 0.69 -4.07
N PHE A 129 -8.63 0.59 -2.76
CA PHE A 129 -7.33 1.01 -2.20
C PHE A 129 -6.13 0.19 -2.71
N LEU A 130 -6.35 -1.05 -3.16
CA LEU A 130 -5.31 -1.86 -3.80
C LEU A 130 -5.31 -1.68 -5.31
N VAL A 131 -6.49 -1.75 -5.92
CA VAL A 131 -6.60 -1.86 -7.38
C VAL A 131 -6.41 -0.51 -8.09
N SER A 132 -7.03 0.58 -7.60
CA SER A 132 -6.94 1.90 -8.23
C SER A 132 -5.51 2.44 -8.32
N PRO A 133 -4.69 2.43 -7.24
CA PRO A 133 -3.32 2.92 -7.33
C PRO A 133 -2.48 2.14 -8.34
N VAL A 134 -2.66 0.81 -8.43
CA VAL A 134 -1.93 -0.03 -9.38
C VAL A 134 -2.31 0.31 -10.82
N LEU A 135 -3.61 0.42 -11.13
CA LEU A 135 -4.07 0.84 -12.45
C LEU A 135 -3.57 2.23 -12.84
N PHE A 136 -3.49 3.14 -11.88
CA PHE A 136 -2.96 4.49 -12.11
C PHE A 136 -1.47 4.45 -12.47
N MET A 137 -0.68 3.61 -11.77
CA MET A 137 0.75 3.42 -12.12
C MET A 137 0.95 2.76 -13.48
N LEU A 138 0.03 1.88 -13.88
CA LEU A 138 0.03 1.24 -15.20
C LEU A 138 -0.45 2.19 -16.31
N GLY A 139 -0.93 3.39 -15.98
CA GLY A 139 -1.49 4.34 -16.95
C GLY A 139 -2.84 3.92 -17.53
N GLN A 140 -3.49 2.89 -16.96
CA GLN A 140 -4.78 2.39 -17.40
C GLN A 140 -5.94 3.28 -16.93
N ILE A 141 -5.76 3.97 -15.80
CA ILE A 141 -6.72 4.95 -15.30
C ILE A 141 -6.11 6.33 -15.12
N THR A 142 -6.95 7.35 -15.30
CA THR A 142 -6.55 8.75 -15.11
C THR A 142 -6.64 9.18 -13.64
N ILE A 143 -5.99 10.30 -13.30
CA ILE A 143 -6.09 10.90 -11.96
C ILE A 143 -7.54 11.19 -11.55
N TRP A 144 -8.39 11.54 -12.52
CA TRP A 144 -9.82 11.81 -12.31
C TRP A 144 -10.60 10.56 -11.94
N GLN A 145 -10.29 9.44 -12.58
CA GLN A 145 -10.89 8.14 -12.27
C GLN A 145 -10.49 7.67 -10.87
N MET A 146 -9.23 7.84 -10.48
CA MET A 146 -8.77 7.56 -9.11
C MET A 146 -9.44 8.48 -8.08
N LEU A 147 -9.70 9.74 -8.42
CA LEU A 147 -10.47 10.65 -7.57
C LEU A 147 -11.93 10.20 -7.41
N ILE A 148 -12.57 9.76 -8.49
CA ILE A 148 -13.92 9.19 -8.45
C ILE A 148 -13.97 7.96 -7.54
N ALA A 149 -13.02 7.03 -7.67
CA ALA A 149 -12.91 5.86 -6.77
C ALA A 149 -12.77 6.29 -5.30
N THR A 150 -12.03 7.36 -5.03
CA THR A 150 -11.87 7.94 -3.69
C THR A 150 -13.17 8.53 -3.14
N ILE A 151 -13.93 9.25 -3.97
CA ILE A 151 -15.24 9.79 -3.60
C ILE A 151 -16.24 8.67 -3.31
N ILE A 152 -16.29 7.64 -4.17
CA ILE A 152 -17.13 6.46 -3.97
C ILE A 152 -16.76 5.78 -2.64
N MET A 153 -15.47 5.65 -2.35
CA MET A 153 -14.99 5.10 -1.08
C MET A 153 -15.39 5.97 0.11
N ALA A 154 -15.29 7.29 0.01
CA ALA A 154 -15.71 8.22 1.07
C ALA A 154 -17.21 8.09 1.37
N LEU A 155 -18.05 8.03 0.34
CA LEU A 155 -19.50 7.83 0.47
C LEU A 155 -19.82 6.48 1.12
N PHE A 156 -19.10 5.43 0.73
CA PHE A 156 -19.25 4.11 1.32
C PHE A 156 -18.84 4.08 2.79
N THR A 157 -17.71 4.70 3.15
CA THR A 157 -17.28 4.86 4.54
C THR A 157 -18.33 5.61 5.36
N TRP A 158 -18.87 6.71 4.83
CA TRP A 158 -19.93 7.46 5.50
C TRP A 158 -21.20 6.60 5.74
N PHE A 159 -21.59 5.81 4.74
CA PHE A 159 -22.71 4.87 4.86
C PHE A 159 -22.42 3.83 5.95
N ILE A 160 -21.30 3.11 5.88
CA ILE A 160 -20.95 2.11 6.90
C ILE A 160 -20.82 2.73 8.29
N PHE A 161 -20.32 3.96 8.42
CA PHE A 161 -20.27 4.64 9.71
C PHE A 161 -21.67 4.81 10.32
N HIS A 162 -22.63 5.32 9.54
CA HIS A 162 -24.00 5.57 10.03
C HIS A 162 -24.75 4.28 10.38
N TYR A 163 -24.66 3.25 9.52
CA TYR A 163 -25.32 1.96 9.75
C TYR A 163 -24.56 1.10 10.78
N GLY A 164 -23.24 1.16 10.76
CA GLY A 164 -22.35 0.46 11.69
C GLY A 164 -22.58 0.90 13.12
N LEU A 165 -22.81 2.19 13.39
CA LEU A 165 -23.20 2.68 14.71
C LEU A 165 -24.51 2.06 15.23
N ARG A 166 -25.48 1.79 14.35
CA ARG A 166 -26.72 1.10 14.74
C ARG A 166 -26.46 -0.35 15.10
N ILE A 167 -25.66 -1.05 14.30
CA ILE A 167 -25.30 -2.45 14.55
C ILE A 167 -24.47 -2.56 15.83
N TYR A 168 -23.53 -1.65 16.05
CA TYR A 168 -22.71 -1.55 17.26
C TYR A 168 -23.58 -1.39 18.53
N LYS A 169 -24.59 -0.50 18.50
CA LYS A 169 -25.54 -0.32 19.62
C LYS A 169 -26.35 -1.57 19.94
N VAL A 170 -26.69 -2.38 18.93
CA VAL A 170 -27.41 -3.65 19.11
C VAL A 170 -26.46 -4.77 19.55
N GLY A 171 -25.21 -4.76 19.07
CA GLY A 171 -24.19 -5.74 19.41
C GLY A 171 -23.79 -5.68 20.89
N ILE A 172 -23.56 -4.48 21.41
CA ILE A 172 -23.08 -4.28 22.79
C ILE A 172 -24.08 -4.72 23.88
N LEU A 173 -25.39 -4.80 23.56
CA LEU A 173 -26.45 -5.21 24.49
C LEU A 173 -26.82 -6.71 24.37
N ASN A 174 -26.16 -7.46 23.48
CA ASN A 174 -26.61 -8.79 23.08
C ASN A 174 -25.62 -9.89 23.54
N TYR A 175 -25.83 -10.39 24.77
CA TYR A 175 -25.03 -11.44 25.41
C TYR A 175 -25.35 -12.88 24.98
N SER A 176 -25.66 -13.14 23.70
CA SER A 176 -25.97 -14.51 23.25
C SER A 176 -25.44 -14.82 21.84
N SER A 177 -24.46 -15.74 21.80
CA SER A 177 -23.75 -16.28 20.62
C SER A 177 -24.65 -17.06 19.62
N SER A 178 -25.95 -17.19 19.90
CA SER A 178 -26.87 -17.92 19.02
C SER A 178 -27.34 -17.08 17.83
N LYS A 179 -26.85 -17.47 16.62
CA LYS A 179 -27.29 -17.06 15.26
C LYS A 179 -27.00 -15.60 14.85
N LEU A 180 -25.72 -15.21 14.89
CA LEU A 180 -25.22 -13.88 14.49
C LEU A 180 -25.64 -13.45 13.06
N TRP A 181 -25.44 -14.31 12.06
CA TRP A 181 -25.78 -14.00 10.66
C TRP A 181 -27.28 -13.77 10.42
N LYS A 182 -28.14 -14.58 11.07
CA LYS A 182 -29.60 -14.46 10.94
C LYS A 182 -30.14 -13.22 11.66
N LYS A 183 -29.44 -12.74 12.69
CA LYS A 183 -29.79 -11.52 13.44
C LYS A 183 -29.35 -10.25 12.72
N MET A 184 -28.18 -10.22 12.06
CA MET A 184 -27.75 -9.07 11.24
C MET A 184 -28.76 -8.75 10.13
N PHE A 185 -29.24 -9.77 9.40
CA PHE A 185 -30.26 -9.57 8.38
C PHE A 185 -31.64 -9.18 8.95
N LYS A 186 -31.92 -9.49 10.22
CA LYS A 186 -33.18 -9.13 10.88
C LYS A 186 -33.16 -7.69 11.43
N SER A 187 -32.02 -7.19 11.90
CA SER A 187 -31.90 -5.82 12.40
C SER A 187 -31.94 -4.77 11.29
N LEU A 188 -31.49 -5.10 10.07
CA LEU A 188 -31.70 -4.27 8.89
C LEU A 188 -33.18 -4.16 8.46
N LYS A 189 -34.05 -5.04 8.99
CA LYS A 189 -35.45 -5.16 8.57
C LYS A 189 -36.46 -4.60 9.59
N GLN A 190 -36.04 -4.25 10.80
CA GLN A 190 -36.91 -3.56 11.75
C GLN A 190 -36.70 -2.04 11.60
N LYS A 191 -37.79 -1.37 11.20
CA LYS A 191 -37.90 0.08 11.00
C LYS A 191 -37.51 0.86 12.24
#